data_AF-A0A0G2Z698-F1
#
_entry.id   AF-A0A0G2Z698-F1
#
_cell.length_a   1.000
_cell.length_b   1.000
_cell.length_c   1.000
_cell.angle_alpha   90.00
_cell.angle_beta   90.00
_cell.angle_gamma   90.00
#
_symmetry.space_group_name_H-M   'P 1'
#
loop_
_entity.id
_entity.type
_entity.pdbx_description
1 polymer ?
#
loop_
_entity_poly.entity_id
_entity_poly.type
_entity_poly.pdbx_seq_one_letter_code
_entity_poly.pdbx_strand_id
1 'polypeptide(L)'
;MLYRLVFSLLPAVLLPRLGFSTIFSIAIASVLIIGTISGNKEWIPQLQTLTLLLIYAIAALGYMKGQDIALLQRPLTLIAFGYLFLGTEGLSFSFDLLFPSRFSKVLAILSSVMFGGFVAAGISILANAKMGFSGILISVFLMTMVVWQDVRKILQHPSEKGE
;
A
#
# COMPACT_ATOMS: atom_id res chain seq x y z
N MET A 1 -10.38 -12.83 -0.66
CA MET A 1 -9.37 -12.69 -1.74
C MET A 1 -10.01 -12.20 -3.04
N LEU A 2 -11.08 -12.84 -3.52
CA LEU A 2 -11.80 -12.45 -4.74
C LEU A 2 -12.19 -10.95 -4.78
N TYR A 3 -12.80 -10.42 -3.72
CA TYR A 3 -13.18 -9.01 -3.68
C TYR A 3 -11.96 -8.08 -3.87
N ARG A 4 -10.84 -8.32 -3.17
CA ARG A 4 -9.61 -7.50 -3.30
C ARG A 4 -9.04 -7.55 -4.71
N LEU A 5 -9.13 -8.69 -5.39
CA LEU A 5 -8.73 -8.84 -6.79
C LEU A 5 -9.63 -8.04 -7.74
N VAL A 6 -10.95 -8.08 -7.54
CA VAL A 6 -11.89 -7.27 -8.33
C VAL A 6 -11.64 -5.78 -8.10
N PHE A 7 -11.44 -5.36 -6.86
CA PHE A 7 -11.11 -3.98 -6.53
C PHE A 7 -9.71 -3.59 -7.07
N SER A 8 -8.67 -4.41 -6.94
CA SER A 8 -7.36 -4.05 -7.50
C SER A 8 -7.36 -3.89 -9.03
N LEU A 9 -8.31 -4.50 -9.74
CA LEU A 9 -8.50 -4.36 -11.19
C LEU A 9 -9.31 -3.12 -11.58
N LEU A 10 -10.19 -2.64 -10.70
CA LEU A 10 -11.09 -1.51 -10.91
C LEU A 10 -10.39 -0.21 -11.36
N PRO A 11 -9.20 0.16 -10.84
CA PRO A 11 -8.43 1.31 -11.33
C PRO A 11 -8.16 1.30 -12.83
N ALA A 12 -8.06 0.13 -13.48
CA ALA A 12 -7.89 0.03 -14.93
C ALA A 12 -9.07 0.61 -15.72
N VAL A 13 -10.27 0.60 -15.12
CA VAL A 13 -11.50 1.13 -15.73
C VAL A 13 -11.84 2.52 -15.18
N LEU A 14 -11.58 2.74 -13.90
CA LEU A 14 -12.03 3.94 -13.19
C LEU A 14 -11.09 5.13 -13.44
N LEU A 15 -9.77 4.94 -13.35
CA LEU A 15 -8.81 6.03 -13.56
C LEU A 15 -8.87 6.67 -14.96
N PRO A 16 -9.05 5.92 -16.08
CA PRO A 16 -9.22 6.54 -17.39
C PRO A 16 -10.44 7.43 -17.48
N ARG A 17 -11.55 7.05 -16.81
CA ARG A 17 -12.78 7.87 -16.75
C ARG A 17 -12.58 9.15 -15.93
N LEU A 18 -11.60 9.16 -15.03
CA LEU A 18 -11.19 10.35 -14.28
C LEU A 18 -10.16 11.20 -15.03
N GLY A 19 -9.78 10.82 -16.25
CA GLY A 19 -8.86 11.56 -17.12
C GLY A 19 -7.39 11.16 -17.01
N PHE A 20 -7.05 10.10 -16.26
CA PHE A 20 -5.70 9.54 -16.28
C PHE A 20 -5.44 8.81 -17.61
N SER A 21 -4.16 8.71 -18.00
CA SER A 21 -3.82 7.92 -19.19
C SER A 21 -4.15 6.44 -18.98
N THR A 22 -4.59 5.77 -20.04
CA THR A 22 -4.92 4.34 -20.01
C THR A 22 -3.71 3.50 -19.59
N ILE A 23 -2.51 3.86 -20.07
CA ILE A 23 -1.26 3.17 -19.72
C ILE A 23 -0.98 3.29 -18.22
N PHE A 24 -1.12 4.49 -17.64
CA PHE A 24 -0.95 4.69 -16.20
C PHE A 24 -1.95 3.85 -15.40
N SER A 25 -3.20 3.82 -15.85
CA SER A 25 -4.27 3.09 -15.18
C SER A 25 -4.04 1.58 -15.17
N ILE A 26 -3.57 1.02 -16.29
CA ILE A 26 -3.17 -0.39 -16.41
C ILE A 26 -1.95 -0.68 -15.51
N ALA A 27 -0.96 0.23 -15.47
CA ALA A 27 0.22 0.06 -14.63
C ALA A 27 -0.16 0.00 -13.14
N ILE A 28 -1.00 0.93 -12.67
CA ILE A 28 -1.50 0.94 -11.28
C ILE A 28 -2.28 -0.34 -10.98
N ALA A 29 -3.22 -0.73 -11.84
CA ALA A 29 -3.98 -1.96 -11.63
C ALA A 29 -3.07 -3.20 -11.56
N SER A 30 -2.07 -3.29 -12.43
CA SER A 30 -1.08 -4.39 -12.43
C SER A 30 -0.33 -4.46 -11.10
N VAL A 31 0.17 -3.31 -10.60
CA VAL A 31 0.86 -3.23 -9.31
C VAL A 31 -0.04 -3.68 -8.16
N LEU A 32 -1.30 -3.25 -8.14
CA LEU A 32 -2.26 -3.65 -7.10
C LEU A 32 -2.64 -5.13 -7.19
N ILE A 33 -2.76 -5.69 -8.39
CA ILE A 33 -3.01 -7.12 -8.58
C ILE A 33 -1.84 -7.94 -8.01
N ILE A 34 -0.61 -7.58 -8.38
CA ILE A 34 0.60 -8.26 -7.89
C ILE A 34 0.65 -8.21 -6.35
N GLY A 35 0.45 -7.03 -5.75
CA GLY A 35 0.43 -6.89 -4.29
C GLY A 35 -0.67 -7.73 -3.63
N THR A 36 -1.85 -7.84 -4.26
CA THR A 36 -3.00 -8.59 -3.71
C THR A 36 -2.74 -10.09 -3.70
N ILE A 37 -2.14 -10.62 -4.77
CA ILE A 37 -1.83 -12.06 -4.89
C ILE A 37 -0.70 -12.45 -3.94
N SER A 38 0.23 -11.52 -3.71
CA SER A 38 1.42 -11.73 -2.87
C SER A 38 1.11 -11.82 -1.37
N GLY A 39 0.06 -11.14 -0.89
CA GLY A 39 -0.24 -11.02 0.54
C GLY A 39 -1.44 -11.83 1.05
N ASN A 40 -1.19 -12.93 1.79
CA ASN A 40 -2.28 -13.75 2.35
C ASN A 40 -2.19 -14.09 3.86
N LYS A 41 -1.31 -13.44 4.64
CA LYS A 41 -1.29 -13.55 6.13
C LYS A 41 -2.45 -12.77 6.75
N GLU A 42 -3.03 -13.22 7.85
CA GLU A 42 -4.32 -12.73 8.40
C GLU A 42 -4.50 -11.19 8.54
N TRP A 43 -3.47 -10.44 8.92
CA TRP A 43 -3.56 -8.97 9.08
C TRP A 43 -3.31 -8.18 7.79
N ILE A 44 -2.60 -8.76 6.82
CA ILE A 44 -2.26 -8.13 5.55
C ILE A 44 -3.51 -7.76 4.72
N PRO A 45 -4.55 -8.61 4.62
CA PRO A 45 -5.82 -8.27 3.99
C PRO A 45 -6.49 -7.02 4.53
N GLN A 46 -6.37 -6.74 5.84
CA GLN A 46 -6.98 -5.58 6.46
C GLN A 46 -6.26 -4.30 6.02
N LEU A 47 -4.93 -4.29 6.10
CA LEU A 47 -4.10 -3.17 5.63
C LEU A 47 -4.28 -2.95 4.12
N GLN A 48 -4.30 -4.02 3.32
CA GLN A 48 -4.57 -3.94 1.88
C GLN A 48 -5.94 -3.30 1.60
N THR A 49 -6.98 -3.72 2.32
CA THR A 49 -8.32 -3.16 2.13
C THR A 49 -8.35 -1.66 2.45
N LEU A 50 -7.69 -1.23 3.53
CA LEU A 50 -7.56 0.19 3.90
C LEU A 50 -6.79 0.98 2.84
N THR A 51 -5.70 0.44 2.31
CA THR A 51 -4.91 1.11 1.28
C THR A 51 -5.66 1.19 -0.05
N LEU A 52 -6.42 0.17 -0.44
CA LEU A 52 -7.32 0.24 -1.60
C LEU A 52 -8.39 1.32 -1.41
N LEU A 53 -9.03 1.35 -0.23
CA LEU A 53 -9.98 2.39 0.13
C LEU A 53 -9.36 3.79 -0.01
N LEU A 54 -8.14 3.97 0.48
CA LEU A 54 -7.40 5.23 0.38
C LEU A 54 -7.16 5.63 -1.08
N ILE A 55 -6.74 4.72 -1.95
CA ILE A 55 -6.54 4.97 -3.38
C ILE A 55 -7.84 5.48 -4.02
N TYR A 56 -8.98 4.84 -3.75
CA TYR A 56 -10.27 5.28 -4.27
C TYR A 56 -10.73 6.60 -3.67
N ALA A 57 -10.54 6.79 -2.36
CA ALA A 57 -10.91 8.03 -1.70
C ALA A 57 -10.15 9.22 -2.31
N ILE A 58 -8.85 9.07 -2.57
CA ILE A 58 -8.04 10.10 -3.22
C ILE A 58 -8.54 10.37 -4.65
N ALA A 59 -8.81 9.32 -5.43
CA ALA A 59 -9.30 9.46 -6.80
C ALA A 59 -10.68 10.15 -6.85
N ALA A 60 -11.60 9.74 -5.97
CA ALA A 60 -12.95 10.31 -5.89
C ALA A 60 -12.95 11.76 -5.39
N LEU A 61 -12.20 12.05 -4.32
CA LEU A 61 -12.08 13.42 -3.79
C LEU A 61 -11.39 14.35 -4.78
N GLY A 62 -10.37 13.85 -5.49
CA GLY A 62 -9.70 14.57 -6.55
C GLY A 62 -10.65 14.97 -7.67
N TYR A 63 -11.47 14.02 -8.13
CA TYR A 63 -12.50 14.25 -9.14
C TYR A 63 -13.56 15.26 -8.69
N MET A 64 -14.13 15.08 -7.49
CA MET A 64 -15.17 15.98 -6.95
C MET A 64 -14.68 17.42 -6.77
N LYS A 65 -13.39 17.61 -6.48
CA LYS A 65 -12.79 18.94 -6.29
C LYS A 65 -12.22 19.53 -7.58
N GLY A 66 -12.36 18.85 -8.73
CA GLY A 66 -11.78 19.28 -10.00
C GLY A 66 -10.26 19.47 -9.93
N GLN A 67 -9.56 18.66 -9.12
CA GLN A 67 -8.11 18.76 -9.02
C GLN A 67 -7.44 18.31 -10.32
N ASP A 68 -6.33 18.97 -10.66
CA ASP A 68 -5.50 18.56 -11.77
C ASP A 68 -4.98 17.13 -11.54
N ILE A 69 -5.26 16.28 -12.51
CA ILE A 69 -4.91 14.85 -12.56
C ILE A 69 -3.39 14.67 -12.39
N ALA A 70 -2.59 15.60 -12.90
CA ALA A 70 -1.14 15.59 -12.76
C ALA A 70 -0.69 15.63 -11.29
N LEU A 71 -1.43 16.34 -10.42
CA LEU A 71 -1.12 16.45 -9.00
C LEU A 71 -1.45 15.16 -8.22
N LEU A 72 -2.39 14.36 -8.72
CA LEU A 72 -2.81 13.10 -8.11
C LEU A 72 -1.98 11.90 -8.57
N GLN A 73 -1.36 11.99 -9.75
CA GLN A 73 -0.60 10.90 -10.34
C GLN A 73 0.54 10.42 -9.43
N ARG A 74 1.35 11.35 -8.90
CA ARG A 74 2.49 11.01 -8.02
C ARG A 74 2.04 10.40 -6.69
N PRO A 75 1.09 10.97 -5.93
CA PRO A 75 0.53 10.35 -4.73
C PRO A 75 -0.04 8.95 -4.97
N LEU A 76 -0.84 8.75 -6.02
CA LEU A 76 -1.45 7.46 -6.34
C LEU A 76 -0.39 6.41 -6.67
N THR A 77 0.66 6.81 -7.39
CA THR A 77 1.80 5.93 -7.71
C THR A 77 2.51 5.48 -6.43
N LEU A 78 2.84 6.41 -5.54
CA LEU A 78 3.52 6.09 -4.28
C LEU A 78 2.68 5.14 -3.43
N ILE A 79 1.39 5.42 -3.26
CA ILE A 79 0.50 4.55 -2.47
C ILE A 79 0.37 3.15 -3.11
N ALA A 80 0.30 3.06 -4.44
CA ALA A 80 0.27 1.77 -5.13
C ALA A 80 1.57 0.98 -4.94
N PHE A 81 2.74 1.62 -4.97
CA PHE A 81 4.00 0.96 -4.62
C PHE A 81 4.03 0.53 -3.15
N GLY A 82 3.51 1.34 -2.24
CA GLY A 82 3.33 0.92 -0.85
C GLY A 82 2.50 -0.36 -0.75
N TYR A 83 1.37 -0.42 -1.47
CA TYR A 83 0.52 -1.61 -1.54
C TYR A 83 1.26 -2.85 -2.05
N LEU A 84 2.16 -2.69 -3.03
CA LEU A 84 3.01 -3.77 -3.51
C LEU A 84 3.93 -4.31 -2.40
N PHE A 85 4.58 -3.43 -1.64
CA PHE A 85 5.44 -3.82 -0.53
C PHE A 85 4.68 -4.53 0.60
N LEU A 86 3.42 -4.15 0.83
CA LEU A 86 2.56 -4.89 1.74
C LEU A 86 2.28 -6.32 1.23
N GLY A 87 2.22 -6.51 -0.09
CA GLY A 87 2.21 -7.84 -0.71
C GLY A 87 3.52 -8.60 -0.53
N THR A 88 4.67 -7.94 -0.70
CA THR A 88 5.99 -8.58 -0.50
C THR A 88 6.24 -8.98 0.94
N GLU A 89 5.70 -8.24 1.91
CA GLU A 89 5.67 -8.65 3.32
C GLU A 89 4.94 -9.99 3.48
N GLY A 90 3.78 -10.17 2.86
CA GLY A 90 3.06 -11.45 2.94
C GLY A 90 3.78 -12.61 2.28
N LEU A 91 4.50 -12.34 1.18
CA LEU A 91 5.37 -13.34 0.56
C LEU A 91 6.55 -13.71 1.44
N SER A 92 7.13 -12.75 2.18
CA SER A 92 8.30 -13.04 3.03
C SER A 92 8.01 -14.17 4.02
N PHE A 93 6.81 -14.19 4.61
CA PHE A 93 6.35 -15.28 5.47
C PHE A 93 6.07 -16.60 4.74
N SER A 94 5.74 -16.55 3.45
CA SER A 94 5.57 -17.76 2.64
C SER A 94 6.93 -18.38 2.26
N PHE A 95 7.98 -17.55 2.20
CA PHE A 95 9.37 -17.97 1.95
C PHE A 95 10.10 -18.49 3.19
N ASP A 96 9.50 -18.44 4.39
CA ASP A 96 10.06 -19.02 5.62
C ASP A 96 10.29 -20.54 5.49
N LEU A 97 9.63 -21.18 4.51
CA LEU A 97 9.77 -22.59 4.16
C LEU A 97 11.04 -22.90 3.33
N LEU A 98 11.62 -21.91 2.65
CA LEU A 98 12.74 -22.06 1.71
C LEU A 98 14.03 -21.38 2.18
N PHE A 99 13.95 -20.38 3.07
CA PHE A 99 15.09 -19.56 3.51
C PHE A 99 15.20 -19.48 5.03
N PRO A 100 16.38 -19.12 5.59
CA PRO A 100 16.56 -19.00 7.03
C PRO A 100 15.57 -18.00 7.64
N SER A 101 14.94 -18.37 8.76
CA SER A 101 13.85 -17.57 9.36
C SER A 101 14.23 -16.16 9.80
N ARG A 102 15.53 -15.88 9.97
CA ARG A 102 16.00 -14.50 10.21
C ARG A 102 15.89 -13.62 8.97
N PHE A 103 16.17 -14.16 7.78
CA PHE A 103 16.15 -13.38 6.54
C PHE A 103 14.72 -13.02 6.14
N SER A 104 13.80 -13.98 6.25
CA SER A 104 12.36 -13.76 6.07
C SER A 104 11.83 -12.62 6.95
N LYS A 105 12.16 -12.65 8.26
CA LYS A 105 11.76 -11.59 9.20
C LYS A 105 12.35 -10.22 8.85
N VAL A 106 13.63 -10.15 8.46
CA VAL A 106 14.25 -8.89 8.03
C VAL A 106 13.57 -8.35 6.77
N LEU A 107 13.26 -9.22 5.80
CA LEU A 107 12.57 -8.85 4.57
C LEU A 107 11.13 -8.37 4.84
N ALA A 108 10.42 -9.00 5.78
CA ALA A 108 9.10 -8.58 6.25
C ALA A 108 9.13 -7.17 6.83
N ILE A 109 10.07 -6.92 7.77
CA ILE A 109 10.22 -5.62 8.42
C ILE A 109 10.57 -4.54 7.38
N LEU A 110 11.52 -4.83 6.49
CA LEU A 110 11.92 -3.88 5.45
C LEU A 110 10.77 -3.57 4.50
N SER A 111 9.97 -4.58 4.13
CA SER A 111 8.77 -4.41 3.31
C SER A 111 7.72 -3.54 4.03
N SER A 112 7.46 -3.78 5.31
CA SER A 112 6.52 -2.99 6.13
C SER A 112 6.98 -1.52 6.26
N VAL A 113 8.28 -1.28 6.47
CA VAL A 113 8.86 0.07 6.50
C VAL A 113 8.74 0.76 5.14
N MET A 114 9.00 0.05 4.04
CA MET A 114 8.81 0.60 2.70
C MET A 114 7.34 0.93 2.42
N PHE A 115 6.41 0.03 2.76
CA PHE A 115 4.97 0.29 2.70
C PHE A 115 4.62 1.59 3.43
N GLY A 116 5.09 1.73 4.67
CA GLY A 116 4.97 2.95 5.45
C GLY A 116 5.50 4.19 4.75
N GLY A 117 6.75 4.15 4.32
CA GLY A 117 7.42 5.29 3.68
C GLY A 117 6.68 5.76 2.41
N PHE A 118 6.28 4.82 1.56
CA PHE A 118 5.57 5.12 0.31
C PHE A 118 4.18 5.70 0.54
N VAL A 119 3.38 5.11 1.44
CA VAL A 119 2.05 5.61 1.76
C VAL A 119 2.14 6.97 2.46
N ALA A 120 3.04 7.13 3.43
CA ALA A 120 3.29 8.40 4.11
C ALA A 120 3.70 9.51 3.13
N ALA A 121 4.60 9.21 2.19
CA ALA A 121 5.02 10.16 1.17
C ALA A 121 3.85 10.58 0.25
N GLY A 122 3.04 9.61 -0.20
CA GLY A 122 1.88 9.88 -1.04
C GLY A 122 0.85 10.77 -0.34
N ILE A 123 0.49 10.45 0.91
CA ILE A 123 -0.43 11.26 1.72
C ILE A 123 0.20 12.62 2.05
N SER A 124 1.49 12.69 2.35
CA SER A 124 2.17 13.95 2.69
C SER A 124 2.14 14.97 1.55
N ILE A 125 2.27 14.52 0.30
CA ILE A 125 2.17 15.41 -0.87
C ILE A 125 0.77 16.04 -0.92
N LEU A 126 -0.28 15.23 -0.74
CA LEU A 126 -1.67 15.69 -0.74
C LEU A 126 -1.98 16.59 0.45
N ALA A 127 -1.50 16.22 1.63
CA ALA A 127 -1.71 16.95 2.87
C ALA A 127 -0.97 18.29 2.87
N ASN A 128 0.25 18.36 2.33
CA ASN A 128 1.01 19.60 2.21
C ASN A 128 0.28 20.64 1.35
N ALA A 129 -0.37 20.20 0.27
CA ALA A 129 -1.13 21.08 -0.60
C ALA A 129 -2.37 21.72 0.08
N LYS A 130 -2.83 21.18 1.22
CA LYS A 130 -4.04 21.65 1.93
C LYS A 130 -3.79 22.20 3.33
N MET A 131 -2.87 21.59 4.08
CA MET A 131 -2.58 21.89 5.48
C MET A 131 -1.12 22.32 5.68
N GLY A 132 -0.33 22.41 4.61
CA GLY A 132 1.10 22.75 4.67
C GLY A 132 1.91 21.73 5.46
N PHE A 133 2.96 22.21 6.13
CA PHE A 133 3.88 21.36 6.91
C PHE A 133 3.17 20.53 7.99
N SER A 134 2.11 21.05 8.60
CA SER A 134 1.32 20.32 9.60
C SER A 134 0.72 19.02 9.05
N GLY A 135 0.29 19.02 7.78
CA GLY A 135 -0.23 17.83 7.11
C GLY A 135 0.82 16.75 6.87
N ILE A 136 2.07 17.16 6.59
CA ILE A 136 3.20 16.24 6.45
C ILE A 136 3.48 15.56 7.79
N LEU A 137 3.55 16.33 8.88
CA LEU A 137 3.80 15.79 10.22
C LEU A 137 2.74 14.77 10.63
N ILE A 138 1.46 15.08 10.40
CA ILE A 138 0.34 14.16 10.71
C ILE A 138 0.45 12.88 9.90
N SER A 139 0.72 12.98 8.58
CA SER A 139 0.88 11.81 7.71
C SER A 139 2.01 10.89 8.18
N VAL A 140 3.18 11.46 8.45
CA VAL A 140 4.35 10.71 8.93
C VAL A 140 4.07 10.07 10.29
N PHE A 141 3.45 10.81 11.21
CA PHE A 141 3.12 10.31 12.53
C PHE A 141 2.14 9.12 12.46
N LEU A 142 1.03 9.28 11.75
CA LEU A 142 0.03 8.21 11.58
C LEU A 142 0.66 6.97 10.96
N MET A 143 1.45 7.14 9.90
CA MET A 143 2.03 5.99 9.22
C MET A 143 3.13 5.32 10.06
N THR A 144 3.87 6.08 10.88
CA THR A 144 4.80 5.51 11.85
C THR A 144 4.07 4.62 12.85
N MET A 145 2.90 5.03 13.34
CA MET A 145 2.09 4.19 14.23
C MET A 145 1.61 2.90 13.53
N VAL A 146 1.20 2.99 12.26
CA VAL A 146 0.78 1.82 11.48
C VAL A 146 1.95 0.84 11.30
N VAL A 147 3.11 1.32 10.83
CA VAL A 147 4.32 0.50 10.66
C VAL A 147 4.77 -0.09 11.99
N TRP A 148 4.72 0.67 13.09
CA TRP A 148 5.08 0.16 14.40
C TRP A 148 4.19 -1.02 14.84
N GLN A 149 2.87 -0.90 14.64
CA GLN A 149 1.93 -1.99 14.94
C GLN A 149 2.20 -3.21 14.08
N ASP A 150 2.54 -3.00 12.81
CA ASP A 150 2.79 -4.06 11.84
C ASP A 150 4.11 -4.79 12.12
N VAL A 151 5.20 -4.05 12.34
CA VAL A 151 6.50 -4.59 12.79
C VAL A 151 6.35 -5.33 14.11
N ARG A 152 5.54 -4.84 15.05
CA ARG A 152 5.27 -5.56 16.31
C ARG A 152 4.61 -6.91 16.05
N LYS A 153 3.65 -7.00 15.12
CA LYS A 153 3.02 -8.27 14.73
C LYS A 153 4.03 -9.22 14.07
N ILE A 154 4.89 -8.70 13.18
CA ILE A 154 5.97 -9.48 12.54
C ILE A 154 6.92 -10.08 13.60
N LEU A 155 7.31 -9.28 14.60
CA LEU A 155 8.20 -9.73 15.68
C LEU A 155 7.55 -10.75 16.61
N GLN A 156 6.26 -10.57 16.90
CA GLN A 156 5.48 -11.49 17.74
C GLN A 156 5.13 -12.80 17.05
N HIS A 157 5.31 -12.89 15.73
CA HIS A 157 5.09 -14.14 15.02
C HIS A 157 6.12 -15.19 15.46
N PRO A 158 5.69 -16.30 16.09
CA PRO A 158 6.57 -17.42 16.36
C PRO A 158 7.14 -17.91 15.02
N SER A 159 8.45 -18.08 14.96
CA SER A 159 9.07 -18.87 13.89
C SER A 159 8.61 -20.28 14.18
N GLU A 160 7.64 -20.79 13.41
CA GLU A 160 7.26 -22.21 13.47
C GLU A 160 8.49 -23.01 13.02
N LYS A 161 9.36 -23.32 13.99
CA LYS A 161 10.30 -24.41 13.89
C LYS A 161 9.63 -25.61 14.55
N GLY A 162 9.46 -26.64 13.74
CA GLY A 162 8.82 -27.93 13.98
C GLY A 162 8.88 -28.50 15.39
N GLU A 163 7.75 -29.09 15.76
CA GLU A 163 7.75 -30.50 16.19
C GLU A 163 8.11 -31.41 15.00
#